data_AF-A0A091C619-F1
#
_entry.id   AF-A0A091C619-F1
#
_cell.length_a   1.000
_cell.length_b   1.000
_cell.length_c   1.000
_cell.angle_alpha   90.00
_cell.angle_beta   90.00
_cell.angle_gamma   90.00
#
_symmetry.space_group_name_H-M   'P 1'
#
loop_
_entity.id
_entity.type
_entity.pdbx_description
1 polymer ?
#
loop_
_entity_poly.entity_id
_entity_poly.type
_entity_poly.pdbx_seq_one_letter_code
_entity_poly.pdbx_strand_id
1 'polypeptide(L)'
;MPGLPSDYLDSFYNVTDCVEELDDTLNRTRVDMDEVNQTVAICEDELSILKEKTNDMVDEAALTEQMMQYANRYRHSHTEVRNSLERAIDLFKYEYRYKDALDEIGNALERVEPGVFKQIEEFYYENRDNLLQ
;
A
#
# COMPACT_ATOMS: atom_id res chain seq x y z
N MET A 1 -6.45 -8.66 -12.90
CA MET A 1 -5.44 -8.28 -11.89
C MET A 1 -5.62 -9.20 -10.69
N PRO A 2 -4.79 -10.25 -10.51
CA PRO A 2 -4.77 -11.03 -9.27
C PRO A 2 -3.48 -10.72 -8.50
N GLY A 3 -3.57 -10.09 -7.33
CA GLY A 3 -2.39 -9.78 -6.52
C GLY A 3 -2.54 -8.62 -5.54
N LEU A 4 -3.71 -8.46 -4.92
CA LEU A 4 -3.90 -7.46 -3.88
C LEU A 4 -3.76 -8.14 -2.50
N PRO A 5 -3.12 -7.48 -1.52
CA PRO A 5 -3.07 -7.98 -0.14
C PRO A 5 -4.46 -8.28 0.41
N SER A 6 -4.59 -9.31 1.27
CA SER A 6 -5.87 -9.69 1.89
C SER A 6 -6.53 -8.50 2.61
N ASP A 7 -5.75 -7.74 3.38
CA ASP A 7 -6.22 -6.60 4.17
C ASP A 7 -6.81 -5.46 3.30
N TYR A 8 -6.33 -5.34 2.06
CA TYR A 8 -6.88 -4.40 1.09
C TYR A 8 -8.25 -4.85 0.59
N LEU A 9 -8.37 -6.13 0.24
CA LEU A 9 -9.63 -6.73 -0.21
C LEU A 9 -10.69 -6.65 0.87
N ASP A 10 -10.33 -6.91 2.13
CA ASP A 10 -11.25 -6.79 3.27
C ASP A 10 -11.78 -5.36 3.41
N SER A 11 -10.92 -4.35 3.23
CA SER A 11 -11.34 -2.95 3.30
C SER A 11 -12.23 -2.55 2.11
N PHE A 12 -11.96 -3.11 0.93
CA PHE A 12 -12.79 -2.92 -0.26
C PHE A 12 -14.19 -3.55 -0.08
N TYR A 13 -14.25 -4.75 0.50
CA TYR A 13 -15.52 -5.41 0.79
C TYR A 13 -16.33 -4.65 1.84
N ASN A 14 -15.71 -4.17 2.93
CA ASN A 14 -16.41 -3.35 3.92
C ASN A 14 -17.06 -2.10 3.29
N VAL A 15 -16.32 -1.37 2.45
CA VAL A 15 -16.86 -0.22 1.73
C VAL A 15 -18.01 -0.62 0.80
N THR A 16 -17.91 -1.79 0.15
CA THR A 16 -18.98 -2.29 -0.72
C THR A 16 -20.24 -2.59 0.10
N ASP A 17 -20.09 -3.27 1.23
CA ASP A 17 -21.18 -3.61 2.14
C ASP A 17 -21.84 -2.34 2.70
N CYS A 18 -21.06 -1.30 3.03
CA CYS A 18 -21.60 -0.03 3.51
C CYS A 18 -22.43 0.70 2.44
N VAL A 19 -22.00 0.66 1.17
CA VAL A 19 -22.77 1.25 0.05
C VAL A 19 -24.08 0.50 -0.17
N GLU A 20 -24.07 -0.83 -0.05
CA GLU A 20 -25.29 -1.64 -0.14
C GLU A 20 -26.25 -1.33 1.04
N GLU A 21 -25.74 -1.21 2.26
CA GLU A 21 -26.54 -0.87 3.45
C GLU A 21 -27.17 0.53 3.33
N LEU A 22 -26.46 1.48 2.73
CA LEU A 22 -26.99 2.82 2.45
C LEU A 22 -28.13 2.78 1.42
N ASP A 23 -27.98 2.01 0.33
CA ASP A 23 -29.03 1.85 -0.69
C ASP A 23 -30.27 1.17 -0.10
N ASP A 24 -30.09 0.13 0.71
CA ASP A 24 -31.17 -0.56 1.40
C ASP A 24 -31.92 0.37 2.36
N THR A 25 -31.20 1.20 3.12
CA THR A 25 -31.81 2.13 4.09
C THR A 25 -32.61 3.23 3.38
N LEU A 26 -32.15 3.70 2.22
CA LEU A 26 -32.85 4.68 1.39
C LEU A 26 -34.11 4.09 0.71
N ASN A 27 -34.11 2.80 0.37
CA ASN A 27 -35.21 2.14 -0.33
C ASN A 27 -36.37 1.67 0.58
N ARG A 28 -36.28 1.88 1.90
CA ARG A 28 -37.34 1.50 2.85
C ARG A 28 -38.62 2.34 2.65
N THR A 29 -39.78 1.72 2.82
CA THR A 29 -41.11 2.39 2.71
C THR A 29 -41.27 3.58 3.66
N ARG A 30 -40.53 3.59 4.78
CA ARG A 30 -40.34 4.73 5.65
C ARG A 30 -38.84 4.86 5.92
N VAL A 31 -38.27 5.99 5.52
CA VAL A 31 -36.85 6.29 5.70
C VAL A 31 -36.66 6.98 7.05
N ASP A 32 -35.76 6.47 7.87
CA ASP A 32 -35.26 7.14 9.07
C ASP A 32 -34.01 7.95 8.67
N MET A 33 -34.12 9.28 8.67
CA MET A 33 -33.02 10.14 8.25
C MET A 33 -31.86 10.14 9.25
N ASP A 34 -32.09 9.82 10.53
CA ASP A 34 -31.02 9.70 11.52
C ASP A 34 -30.18 8.46 11.23
N GLU A 35 -30.82 7.33 10.89
CA GLU A 35 -30.17 6.09 10.46
C GLU A 35 -29.39 6.29 9.13
N VAL A 36 -29.97 6.99 8.16
CA VAL A 36 -29.28 7.33 6.90
C VAL A 36 -28.04 8.18 7.17
N ASN A 37 -28.14 9.23 7.97
CA ASN A 37 -27.00 10.10 8.26
C ASN A 37 -25.87 9.36 9.00
N GLN A 38 -26.22 8.45 9.90
CA GLN A 38 -25.23 7.59 10.58
C GLN A 38 -24.53 6.65 9.58
N THR A 39 -25.29 6.01 8.69
CA THR A 39 -24.75 5.10 7.67
C THR A 39 -23.83 5.84 6.70
N VAL A 40 -24.23 7.04 6.25
CA VAL A 40 -23.37 7.91 5.43
C VAL A 40 -22.05 8.21 6.12
N ALA A 41 -22.07 8.60 7.40
CA ALA A 41 -20.85 8.92 8.14
C ALA A 41 -19.90 7.70 8.27
N ILE A 42 -20.45 6.50 8.45
CA ILE A 42 -19.66 5.26 8.47
C ILE A 42 -19.03 5.01 7.10
N CYS A 43 -19.80 5.10 6.02
CA CYS A 43 -19.27 4.86 4.67
C CYS A 43 -18.20 5.89 4.27
N GLU A 44 -18.37 7.16 4.68
CA GLU A 44 -17.36 8.19 4.46
C GLU A 44 -16.04 7.88 5.17
N ASP A 45 -16.09 7.39 6.42
CA ASP A 45 -14.90 6.98 7.17
C ASP A 45 -14.22 5.75 6.54
N GLU A 46 -14.99 4.72 6.19
CA GLU A 46 -14.47 3.52 5.53
C GLU A 46 -13.84 3.82 4.16
N LEU A 47 -14.47 4.69 3.36
CA LEU A 47 -13.91 5.17 2.10
C LEU A 47 -12.61 5.94 2.31
N SER A 48 -12.53 6.76 3.37
CA SER A 48 -11.30 7.48 3.71
C SER A 48 -10.17 6.50 4.07
N ILE A 49 -10.47 5.50 4.91
CA ILE A 49 -9.51 4.45 5.29
C ILE A 49 -9.06 3.65 4.07
N LEU A 50 -9.99 3.25 3.20
CA LEU A 50 -9.66 2.52 1.97
C LEU A 50 -8.76 3.35 1.05
N LYS A 51 -9.04 4.64 0.92
CA LYS A 51 -8.23 5.56 0.13
C LYS A 51 -6.81 5.70 0.69
N GLU A 52 -6.67 5.86 2.00
CA GLU A 52 -5.36 5.90 2.67
C GLU A 52 -4.58 4.60 2.44
N LYS A 53 -5.18 3.44 2.72
CA LYS A 53 -4.56 2.13 2.46
C LYS A 53 -4.18 1.93 0.99
N THR A 54 -4.99 2.43 0.06
CA THR A 54 -4.68 2.36 -1.38
C THR A 54 -3.42 3.17 -1.69
N ASN A 55 -3.34 4.41 -1.20
CA ASN A 55 -2.19 5.27 -1.43
C ASN A 55 -0.93 4.68 -0.80
N ASP A 56 -1.01 4.22 0.45
CA ASP A 56 0.12 3.60 1.14
C ASP A 56 0.63 2.37 0.38
N MET A 57 -0.27 1.50 -0.08
CA MET A 57 0.12 0.32 -0.86
C MET A 57 0.81 0.70 -2.18
N VAL A 58 0.34 1.73 -2.86
CA VAL A 58 0.95 2.23 -4.11
C VAL A 58 2.33 2.82 -3.82
N ASP A 59 2.45 3.62 -2.76
CA ASP A 59 3.71 4.25 -2.35
C ASP A 59 4.73 3.20 -1.92
N GLU A 60 4.33 2.21 -1.12
CA GLU A 60 5.15 1.07 -0.70
C GLU A 60 5.66 0.28 -1.91
N ALA A 61 4.79 -0.01 -2.89
CA ALA A 61 5.17 -0.73 -4.09
C ALA A 61 6.19 0.06 -4.92
N ALA A 62 5.94 1.35 -5.15
CA ALA A 62 6.84 2.20 -5.93
C ALA A 62 8.20 2.40 -5.25
N LEU A 63 8.22 2.65 -3.94
CA LEU A 63 9.45 2.75 -3.15
C LEU A 63 10.24 1.44 -3.18
N THR A 64 9.55 0.30 -3.04
CA THR A 64 10.19 -1.02 -3.09
C THR A 64 10.93 -1.22 -4.41
N GLU A 65 10.32 -0.88 -5.54
CA GLU A 65 10.98 -0.99 -6.84
C GLU A 65 12.23 -0.10 -6.93
N GLN A 66 12.16 1.14 -6.45
CA GLN A 66 13.32 2.05 -6.43
C GLN A 66 14.46 1.49 -5.56
N MET A 67 14.14 0.96 -4.38
CA MET A 67 15.13 0.36 -3.49
C MET A 67 15.73 -0.91 -4.08
N MET A 68 14.94 -1.77 -4.72
CA MET A 68 15.45 -2.94 -5.44
C MET A 68 16.38 -2.58 -6.59
N GLN A 69 16.03 -1.54 -7.36
CA GLN A 69 16.88 -1.01 -8.44
C GLN A 69 18.20 -0.47 -7.90
N TYR A 70 18.16 0.24 -6.76
CA TYR A 70 19.37 0.71 -6.09
C TYR A 70 20.21 -0.45 -5.54
N ALA A 71 19.59 -1.40 -4.83
CA ALA A 71 20.23 -2.58 -4.25
C ALA A 71 20.89 -3.49 -5.29
N ASN A 72 20.38 -3.54 -6.51
CA ASN A 72 21.01 -4.26 -7.62
C ASN A 72 22.47 -3.83 -7.87
N ARG A 73 22.85 -2.59 -7.53
CA ARG A 73 24.24 -2.10 -7.61
C ARG A 73 25.18 -2.87 -6.67
N TYR A 74 24.67 -3.38 -5.57
CA TYR A 74 25.43 -4.13 -4.56
C TYR A 74 25.35 -5.66 -4.74
N ARG A 75 24.59 -6.15 -5.73
CA ARG A 75 24.30 -7.57 -5.92
C ARG A 75 25.54 -8.47 -5.99
N HIS A 76 26.62 -7.98 -6.58
CA HIS A 76 27.87 -8.73 -6.75
C HIS A 76 28.93 -8.44 -5.69
N SER A 77 28.76 -7.36 -4.91
CA SER A 77 29.71 -6.94 -3.88
C SER A 77 29.29 -7.35 -2.47
N HIS A 78 27.98 -7.48 -2.21
CA HIS A 78 27.43 -7.78 -0.89
C HIS A 78 26.42 -8.93 -0.98
N THR A 79 26.84 -10.12 -0.53
CA THR A 79 26.00 -11.32 -0.53
C THR A 79 24.73 -11.15 0.31
N GLU A 80 24.80 -10.37 1.40
CA GLU A 80 23.64 -10.07 2.24
C GLU A 80 22.57 -9.28 1.48
N VAL A 81 22.95 -8.18 0.82
CA VAL A 81 22.03 -7.38 0.00
C VAL A 81 21.45 -8.22 -1.14
N ARG A 82 22.24 -9.10 -1.75
CA ARG A 82 21.73 -10.04 -2.76
C ARG A 82 20.63 -10.95 -2.21
N ASN A 83 20.83 -11.51 -1.02
CA ASN A 83 19.84 -12.41 -0.40
C ASN A 83 18.55 -11.66 -0.05
N SER A 84 18.64 -10.47 0.54
CA SER A 84 17.46 -9.65 0.84
C SER A 84 16.77 -9.17 -0.44
N LEU A 85 17.52 -8.86 -1.49
CA LEU A 85 16.95 -8.52 -2.80
C LEU A 85 16.15 -9.69 -3.40
N GLU A 86 16.69 -10.90 -3.38
CA GLU A 86 15.99 -12.11 -3.86
C GLU A 86 14.69 -12.33 -3.08
N ARG A 87 14.73 -12.23 -1.74
CA ARG A 87 13.53 -12.37 -0.91
C ARG A 87 12.52 -11.24 -1.15
N ALA A 88 12.98 -10.00 -1.23
CA ALA A 88 12.09 -8.87 -1.48
C ALA A 88 11.38 -9.03 -2.84
N ILE A 89 12.08 -9.55 -3.86
CA ILE A 89 11.48 -9.85 -5.18
C ILE A 89 10.36 -10.89 -5.03
N ASP A 90 10.57 -11.93 -4.21
CA ASP A 90 9.55 -12.95 -3.99
C ASP A 90 8.31 -12.39 -3.27
N LEU A 91 8.54 -11.61 -2.21
CA LEU A 91 7.48 -10.91 -1.46
C LEU A 91 6.68 -9.97 -2.39
N PHE A 92 7.38 -9.23 -3.26
CA PHE A 92 6.77 -8.29 -4.18
C PHE A 92 5.98 -8.96 -5.31
N LYS A 93 6.57 -9.98 -5.97
CA LYS A 93 6.01 -10.55 -7.20
C LYS A 93 5.02 -11.69 -6.98
N TYR A 94 5.22 -12.49 -5.94
CA TYR A 94 4.44 -13.70 -5.74
C TYR A 94 3.51 -13.61 -4.53
N GLU A 95 3.93 -12.92 -3.47
CA GLU A 95 3.11 -12.76 -2.25
C GLU A 95 2.34 -11.43 -2.25
N TYR A 96 2.70 -10.47 -3.09
CA TYR A 96 2.12 -9.13 -3.16
C TYR A 96 2.19 -8.36 -1.82
N ARG A 97 3.23 -8.64 -1.03
CA ARG A 97 3.47 -8.05 0.29
C ARG A 97 4.45 -6.90 0.16
N TYR A 98 3.96 -5.78 -0.39
CA TYR A 98 4.78 -4.62 -0.73
C TYR A 98 5.51 -4.02 0.47
N LYS A 99 4.81 -3.80 1.59
CA LYS A 99 5.42 -3.39 2.85
C LYS A 99 6.57 -4.29 3.31
N ASP A 100 6.35 -5.59 3.33
CA ASP A 100 7.37 -6.55 3.78
C ASP A 100 8.56 -6.57 2.82
N ALA A 101 8.32 -6.43 1.51
CA ALA A 101 9.37 -6.32 0.51
C ALA A 101 10.19 -5.03 0.70
N LEU A 102 9.53 -3.90 0.98
CA LEU A 102 10.15 -2.62 1.29
C LEU A 102 11.04 -2.73 2.53
N ASP A 103 10.51 -3.28 3.62
CA ASP A 103 11.22 -3.44 4.88
C ASP A 103 12.44 -4.37 4.71
N GLU A 104 12.30 -5.49 3.99
CA GLU A 104 13.38 -6.44 3.77
C GLU A 104 14.56 -5.78 3.01
N ILE A 105 14.27 -5.07 1.90
CA ILE A 105 15.33 -4.45 1.11
C ILE A 105 15.88 -3.17 1.76
N GLY A 106 15.02 -2.39 2.42
CA GLY A 106 15.38 -1.16 3.12
C GLY A 106 16.34 -1.43 4.27
N ASN A 107 16.04 -2.45 5.09
CA ASN A 107 16.93 -2.86 6.18
C ASN A 107 18.30 -3.34 5.69
N ALA A 108 18.35 -4.07 4.57
CA ALA A 108 19.61 -4.53 4.00
C ALA A 108 20.45 -3.36 3.46
N LEU A 109 19.80 -2.38 2.81
CA LEU A 109 20.45 -1.17 2.32
C LEU A 109 20.98 -0.31 3.46
N GLU A 110 20.20 -0.10 4.53
CA GLU A 110 20.60 0.70 5.69
C GLU A 110 21.81 0.11 6.42
N ARG A 111 21.97 -1.22 6.41
CA ARG A 111 23.15 -1.90 6.97
C ARG A 111 24.42 -1.68 6.15
N VAL A 112 24.30 -1.53 4.83
CA VAL A 112 25.45 -1.31 3.93
C VAL A 112 25.77 0.18 3.80
N GLU A 113 24.75 1.01 3.69
CA GLU A 113 24.84 2.45 3.49
C GLU A 113 23.79 3.16 4.36
N PRO A 114 24.11 3.50 5.62
CA PRO A 114 23.19 4.16 6.52
C PRO A 114 22.69 5.50 5.96
N GLY A 115 21.39 5.76 6.08
CA GLY A 115 20.71 6.96 5.60
C GLY A 115 20.25 6.88 4.14
N VAL A 116 20.60 5.81 3.41
CA VAL A 116 20.19 5.68 2.00
C VAL A 116 18.70 5.44 1.85
N PHE A 117 18.09 4.73 2.80
CA PHE A 117 16.63 4.51 2.82
C PHE A 117 15.90 5.85 2.78
N LYS A 118 16.24 6.74 3.72
CA LYS A 118 15.62 8.05 3.86
C LYS A 118 15.87 8.94 2.64
N GLN A 119 17.05 8.89 2.05
CA GLN A 119 17.34 9.65 0.83
C GLN A 119 16.48 9.22 -0.37
N ILE A 120 16.32 7.91 -0.57
CA ILE A 120 15.47 7.38 -1.66
C ILE A 120 14.00 7.71 -1.39
N GLU A 121 13.57 7.60 -0.13
CA GLU A 121 12.22 7.93 0.32
C GLU A 121 11.89 9.41 0.10
N GLU A 122 12.75 10.32 0.55
CA GLU A 122 12.58 11.77 0.34
C GLU A 122 12.54 12.11 -1.16
N PHE A 123 13.46 11.55 -1.95
CA PHE A 123 13.47 11.74 -3.39
C PHE A 123 12.17 11.26 -4.05
N TYR A 124 11.63 10.12 -3.61
CA TYR A 124 10.36 9.62 -4.12
C TYR A 124 9.21 10.57 -3.80
N TYR A 125 9.04 10.98 -2.53
CA TYR A 125 7.94 11.86 -2.14
C TYR A 125 8.03 13.26 -2.77
N GLU A 126 9.23 13.80 -2.97
CA GLU A 126 9.45 15.05 -3.69
C GLU A 126 9.05 14.96 -5.17
N ASN A 127 9.12 13.77 -5.77
CA ASN A 127 8.83 13.53 -7.19
C ASN A 127 7.50 12.79 -7.42
N ARG A 128 6.76 12.45 -6.36
CA ARG A 128 5.52 11.64 -6.44
C ARG A 128 4.48 12.29 -7.36
N ASP A 129 4.34 13.61 -7.31
CA ASP A 129 3.40 14.37 -8.14
C ASP A 129 3.80 14.37 -9.64
N ASN A 130 5.08 14.20 -9.96
CA ASN A 130 5.57 14.10 -11.34
C ASN A 130 5.50 12.66 -11.89
N LEU A 131 5.42 11.65 -11.01
CA LEU A 131 5.37 10.24 -11.37
C LEU A 131 3.93 9.73 -11.61
N LEU A 132 2.92 10.49 -11.17
CA LEU A 132 1.49 10.17 -11.29
C LEU A 132 0.75 10.99 -12.38
N GLN A 133 1.44 11.79 -13.18
CA GLN A 133 0.92 12.47 -14.38
C GLN A 133 1.19 11.67 -15.66
#